data_AF-Q8GJN8-F1
#
_entry.id   AF-Q8GJN8-F1
#
_cell.length_a   1.000
_cell.length_b   1.000
_cell.length_c   1.000
_cell.angle_alpha   90.00
_cell.angle_beta   90.00
_cell.angle_gamma   90.00
#
_symmetry.space_group_name_H-M   'P 1'
#
loop_
_entity.id
_entity.type
_entity.pdbx_description
1 polymer ?
#
loop_
_entity_poly.entity_id
_entity_poly.type
_entity_poly.pdbx_seq_one_letter_code
_entity_poly.pdbx_strand_id
1 'polypeptide(L)'
;IALTKPKFFVPVHGEHRMLVQHCKTAQSMGVPPEHMIVIDNGDTVELTPESIGLGDRVTAGIELVDTSRTGLVDGKALKERQQLAEDGLVSLSALVNSQGQLVDAPTVHLRGVVTSADPRRVSVWAQKEVEMALDNRWADYCRRLPSGELDVDWVGLQAEVEVGMQRRLKRELQCVPMILCTLQSVPSVAAQPAEEDNRMRRRRSSAPIKVGAKL
;
A
#
# COMPACT_ATOMS: atom_id res chain seq x y z
N ILE A 1 -20.25 -11.37 -43.22
CA ILE A 1 -20.60 -10.13 -43.97
C ILE A 1 -21.12 -10.46 -45.36
N ALA A 2 -20.36 -11.12 -46.24
CA ALA A 2 -20.82 -11.46 -47.59
C ALA A 2 -22.10 -12.33 -47.66
N LEU A 3 -22.29 -13.22 -46.67
CA LEU A 3 -23.49 -14.08 -46.57
C LEU A 3 -24.72 -13.31 -46.05
N THR A 4 -24.53 -12.47 -45.03
CA THR A 4 -25.63 -11.79 -44.32
C THR A 4 -26.04 -10.48 -44.99
N LYS A 5 -25.18 -9.88 -45.81
CA LYS A 5 -25.41 -8.62 -46.56
C LYS A 5 -26.13 -7.55 -45.70
N PRO A 6 -25.56 -7.15 -44.56
CA PRO A 6 -26.25 -6.29 -43.61
C PRO A 6 -26.45 -4.87 -44.17
N LYS A 7 -27.60 -4.27 -43.90
CA LYS A 7 -27.85 -2.84 -44.20
C LYS A 7 -27.05 -1.93 -43.26
N PHE A 8 -27.00 -2.29 -41.97
CA PHE A 8 -26.26 -1.62 -40.92
C PHE A 8 -25.36 -2.61 -40.19
N PHE A 9 -24.20 -2.16 -39.72
CA PHE A 9 -23.20 -3.03 -39.14
C PHE A 9 -22.64 -2.48 -37.82
N VAL A 10 -22.82 -3.26 -36.75
CA VAL A 10 -22.29 -2.98 -35.42
C VAL A 10 -21.33 -4.11 -35.06
N PRO A 11 -20.01 -3.85 -34.97
CA PRO A 11 -19.08 -4.87 -34.52
C PRO A 11 -19.27 -5.11 -33.02
N VAL A 12 -19.34 -6.38 -32.63
CA VAL A 12 -19.40 -6.82 -31.24
C VAL A 12 -18.26 -7.79 -30.95
N HIS A 13 -17.89 -7.91 -29.67
CA HIS A 13 -16.75 -8.67 -29.17
C HIS A 13 -15.38 -8.22 -29.68
N GLY A 14 -14.49 -7.92 -28.74
CA GLY A 14 -13.11 -7.53 -29.00
C GLY A 14 -12.78 -6.17 -28.42
N GLU A 15 -11.49 -5.86 -28.36
CA GLU A 15 -11.02 -4.53 -27.98
C GLU A 15 -11.36 -3.51 -29.06
N HIS A 16 -11.38 -2.23 -28.70
CA HIS A 16 -11.71 -1.13 -29.62
C HIS A 16 -10.96 -1.20 -30.96
N ARG A 17 -9.65 -1.50 -30.94
CA ARG A 17 -8.85 -1.69 -32.17
C ARG A 17 -9.37 -2.82 -33.08
N MET A 18 -9.89 -3.89 -32.50
CA MET A 18 -10.47 -5.02 -33.23
C MET A 18 -11.80 -4.62 -33.86
N LEU A 19 -12.63 -3.88 -33.11
CA LEU A 19 -13.93 -3.37 -33.61
C LEU A 19 -13.74 -2.42 -34.79
N VAL A 20 -12.78 -1.49 -34.68
CA VAL A 20 -12.41 -0.58 -35.78
C VAL A 20 -11.94 -1.35 -37.01
N GLN A 21 -11.11 -2.38 -36.83
CA GLN A 21 -10.65 -3.21 -37.95
C GLN A 21 -11.79 -4.04 -38.56
N HIS A 22 -12.75 -4.48 -37.75
CA HIS A 22 -13.93 -5.19 -38.21
C HIS A 22 -14.82 -4.30 -39.08
N CYS A 23 -15.01 -3.03 -38.69
CA CYS A 23 -15.68 -2.02 -39.53
C CYS A 23 -14.95 -1.80 -40.85
N LYS A 24 -13.61 -1.69 -40.85
CA LYS A 24 -12.84 -1.57 -42.11
C LYS A 24 -13.05 -2.78 -43.03
N THR A 25 -13.15 -3.97 -42.45
CA THR A 25 -13.45 -5.20 -43.20
C THR A 25 -14.87 -5.14 -43.80
N ALA A 26 -15.87 -4.69 -43.03
CA ALA A 26 -17.23 -4.49 -43.51
C ALA A 26 -17.31 -3.43 -44.63
N GLN A 27 -16.55 -2.34 -44.48
CA GLN A 27 -16.43 -1.29 -45.49
C GLN A 27 -15.88 -1.83 -46.81
N SER A 28 -14.80 -2.63 -46.75
CA SER A 28 -14.19 -3.25 -47.94
C SER A 28 -15.13 -4.20 -48.68
N MET A 29 -16.16 -4.71 -47.98
CA MET A 29 -17.18 -5.62 -48.50
C MET A 29 -18.45 -4.89 -48.95
N GLY A 30 -18.45 -3.56 -48.94
CA GLY A 30 -19.51 -2.71 -49.50
C GLY A 30 -20.52 -2.14 -48.50
N VAL A 31 -20.28 -2.25 -47.19
CA VAL A 31 -21.13 -1.57 -46.19
C VAL A 31 -20.72 -0.08 -46.11
N PRO A 32 -21.65 0.88 -46.29
CA PRO A 32 -21.32 2.30 -46.21
C PRO A 32 -20.85 2.73 -44.81
N PRO A 33 -19.82 3.59 -44.69
CA PRO A 33 -19.33 4.10 -43.40
C PRO A 33 -20.40 4.67 -42.47
N GLU A 34 -21.37 5.39 -43.04
CA GLU A 34 -22.50 6.00 -42.35
C GLU A 34 -23.49 4.98 -41.76
N HIS A 35 -23.42 3.73 -42.20
CA HIS A 35 -24.23 2.63 -41.71
C HIS A 35 -23.50 1.76 -40.67
N MET A 36 -22.31 2.20 -40.24
CA MET A 36 -21.48 1.51 -39.27
C MET A 36 -21.30 2.32 -38.00
N ILE A 37 -21.38 1.66 -36.85
CA ILE A 37 -21.19 2.31 -35.56
C ILE A 37 -20.36 1.43 -34.64
N VAL A 38 -19.29 1.99 -34.10
CA VAL A 38 -18.49 1.34 -33.05
C VAL A 38 -19.05 1.85 -31.72
N ILE A 39 -19.38 0.92 -30.83
CA ILE A 39 -20.00 1.20 -29.54
C ILE A 39 -19.08 0.78 -28.39
N ASP A 40 -19.18 1.50 -27.27
CA ASP A 40 -18.59 1.12 -26.00
C ASP A 40 -19.66 0.53 -25.06
N ASN A 41 -19.21 -0.11 -23.97
CA ASN A 41 -20.13 -0.65 -22.97
C ASN A 41 -21.00 0.47 -22.37
N GLY A 42 -22.32 0.28 -22.43
CA GLY A 42 -23.31 1.26 -21.96
C GLY A 42 -23.85 2.19 -23.05
N ASP A 43 -23.29 2.15 -24.26
CA ASP A 43 -23.94 2.78 -25.41
C ASP A 43 -25.18 1.99 -25.84
N THR A 44 -26.26 2.71 -26.12
CA THR A 44 -27.46 2.13 -26.72
C THR A 44 -27.46 2.45 -28.21
N VAL A 45 -27.92 1.50 -29.03
CA VAL A 45 -28.09 1.69 -30.48
C VAL A 45 -29.58 1.74 -30.80
N GLU A 46 -30.01 2.85 -31.40
CA GLU A 46 -31.33 3.00 -31.96
C GLU A 46 -31.31 2.57 -33.43
N LEU A 47 -32.19 1.62 -33.77
CA LEU A 47 -32.27 1.03 -35.09
C LEU A 47 -33.69 1.15 -35.63
N THR A 48 -33.82 1.75 -36.81
CA THR A 48 -35.05 1.79 -37.59
C THR A 48 -34.82 1.10 -38.95
N PRO A 49 -35.87 0.86 -39.75
CA PRO A 49 -35.68 0.33 -41.10
C PRO A 49 -34.83 1.25 -41.97
N GLU A 50 -34.81 2.57 -41.72
CA GLU A 50 -34.11 3.59 -42.52
C GLU A 50 -32.82 4.13 -41.89
N SER A 51 -32.64 4.06 -40.57
CA SER A 51 -31.54 4.70 -39.85
C SER A 51 -30.93 3.86 -38.72
N ILE A 52 -29.69 4.16 -38.38
CA ILE A 52 -28.98 3.68 -37.20
C ILE A 52 -28.36 4.88 -36.48
N GLY A 53 -28.39 4.90 -35.15
CA GLY A 53 -27.80 5.97 -34.34
C GLY A 53 -27.51 5.55 -32.91
N LEU A 54 -26.76 6.40 -32.19
CA LEU A 54 -26.63 6.26 -30.74
C LEU A 54 -27.89 6.82 -30.08
N GLY A 55 -28.45 6.04 -29.16
CA GLY A 55 -29.49 6.50 -28.25
C GLY A 55 -28.91 6.93 -26.90
N ASP A 56 -29.78 6.98 -25.89
CA ASP A 56 -29.38 7.32 -24.53
C ASP A 56 -28.50 6.24 -23.89
N ARG A 57 -27.43 6.67 -23.22
CA ARG A 57 -26.53 5.77 -22.50
C ARG A 57 -27.22 5.14 -21.30
N VAL A 58 -26.90 3.87 -21.06
CA VAL A 58 -27.30 3.14 -19.85
C VAL A 58 -26.11 2.97 -18.91
N THR A 59 -26.41 2.74 -17.63
CA THR A 59 -25.36 2.47 -16.65
C THR A 59 -24.73 1.12 -16.96
N ALA A 60 -23.43 1.13 -17.24
CA ALA A 60 -22.61 -0.06 -17.44
C ALA A 60 -21.28 0.11 -16.72
N GLY A 61 -20.68 -1.00 -16.30
CA GLY A 61 -19.44 -0.99 -15.53
C GLY A 61 -18.90 -2.40 -15.33
N ILE A 62 -17.79 -2.48 -14.61
CA ILE A 62 -17.16 -3.75 -14.23
C ILE A 62 -17.44 -3.99 -12.75
N GLU A 63 -18.04 -5.13 -12.45
CA GLU A 63 -18.13 -5.64 -11.09
C GLU A 63 -17.07 -6.72 -10.90
N LEU A 64 -16.22 -6.53 -9.90
CA LEU A 64 -15.12 -7.45 -9.59
C LEU A 64 -15.61 -8.43 -8.54
N VAL A 65 -15.53 -9.73 -8.82
CA VAL A 65 -16.00 -10.79 -7.92
C VAL A 65 -14.81 -11.56 -7.34
N ASP A 66 -14.80 -11.74 -6.01
CA ASP A 66 -13.81 -12.54 -5.28
C ASP A 66 -14.53 -13.54 -4.36
N THR A 67 -13.81 -14.57 -3.92
CA THR A 67 -14.34 -15.69 -3.12
C THR A 67 -14.62 -15.30 -1.65
N SER A 68 -14.47 -14.01 -1.31
CA SER A 68 -14.83 -13.47 0.00
C SER A 68 -16.36 -13.35 0.12
N ARG A 69 -16.90 -13.49 1.33
CA ARG A 69 -18.34 -13.66 1.64
C ARG A 69 -19.29 -12.61 1.02
N THR A 70 -18.79 -11.48 0.53
CA THR A 70 -19.58 -10.39 -0.07
C THR A 70 -19.61 -10.43 -1.60
N GLY A 71 -18.75 -11.22 -2.25
CA GLY A 71 -18.77 -11.43 -3.70
C GLY A 71 -18.41 -10.21 -4.56
N LEU A 72 -18.19 -9.02 -3.99
CA LEU A 72 -17.76 -7.82 -4.71
C LEU A 72 -16.48 -7.26 -4.09
N VAL A 73 -15.51 -6.91 -4.93
CA VAL A 73 -14.26 -6.25 -4.56
C VAL A 73 -14.27 -4.82 -5.05
N ASP A 74 -14.02 -3.89 -4.14
CA ASP A 74 -13.80 -2.51 -4.48
C ASP A 74 -12.45 -2.34 -5.22
N GLY A 75 -12.44 -1.53 -6.28
CA GLY A 75 -11.23 -1.22 -7.05
C GLY A 75 -10.12 -0.62 -6.18
N LYS A 76 -10.47 0.07 -5.09
CA LYS A 76 -9.51 0.56 -4.11
C LYS A 76 -8.72 -0.57 -3.45
N ALA A 77 -9.40 -1.64 -3.04
CA ALA A 77 -8.76 -2.79 -2.40
C ALA A 77 -7.80 -3.51 -3.38
N LEU A 78 -8.15 -3.59 -4.67
CA LEU A 78 -7.21 -4.10 -5.69
C LEU A 78 -5.98 -3.22 -5.84
N LYS A 79 -6.14 -1.90 -5.84
CA LYS A 79 -5.03 -0.96 -5.95
C LYS A 79 -4.07 -1.07 -4.75
N GLU A 80 -4.61 -1.22 -3.54
CA GLU A 80 -3.81 -1.45 -2.33
C GLU A 80 -3.04 -2.78 -2.41
N ARG A 81 -3.68 -3.86 -2.89
CA ARG A 81 -3.01 -5.15 -3.11
C ARG A 81 -1.90 -5.05 -4.15
N GLN A 82 -2.13 -4.33 -5.25
CA GLN A 82 -1.11 -4.10 -6.28
C GLN A 82 0.09 -3.35 -5.71
N GLN A 83 -0.14 -2.27 -4.96
CA GLN A 83 0.94 -1.52 -4.32
C GLN A 83 1.75 -2.38 -3.33
N LEU A 84 1.07 -3.21 -2.52
CA LEU A 84 1.74 -4.14 -1.60
C LEU A 84 2.58 -5.20 -2.34
N ALA A 85 2.12 -5.66 -3.51
CA ALA A 85 2.84 -6.64 -4.31
C ALA A 85 4.06 -6.04 -5.03
N GLU A 86 3.97 -4.78 -5.48
CA GLU A 86 5.02 -4.10 -6.24
C GLU A 86 6.09 -3.49 -5.33
N ASP A 87 5.68 -2.73 -4.30
CA ASP A 87 6.59 -1.93 -3.48
C ASP A 87 6.79 -2.48 -2.06
N GLY A 88 5.89 -3.35 -1.58
CA GLY A 88 5.93 -3.92 -0.25
C GLY A 88 5.35 -3.03 0.85
N LEU A 89 5.62 -3.43 2.10
CA LEU A 89 5.14 -2.80 3.33
C LEU A 89 6.31 -2.47 4.27
N VAL A 90 6.28 -1.26 4.82
CA VAL A 90 7.13 -0.82 5.92
C VAL A 90 6.26 -0.56 7.13
N SER A 91 6.42 -1.33 8.21
CA SER A 91 5.79 -1.02 9.49
C SER A 91 6.80 -0.32 10.39
N LEU A 92 6.42 0.81 10.96
CA LEU A 92 7.21 1.61 11.87
C LEU A 92 6.45 1.78 13.19
N SER A 93 7.10 1.47 14.29
CA SER A 93 6.52 1.64 15.62
C SER A 93 7.48 2.38 16.53
N ALA A 94 7.00 3.43 17.18
CA ALA A 94 7.81 4.25 18.08
C ALA A 94 7.04 4.64 19.34
N LEU A 95 7.77 4.71 20.44
CA LEU A 95 7.28 5.10 21.76
C LEU A 95 7.71 6.52 22.05
N VAL A 96 6.76 7.38 22.42
CA VAL A 96 7.01 8.79 22.71
C VAL A 96 6.60 9.08 24.16
N ASN A 97 7.43 9.82 24.89
CA ASN A 97 7.12 10.22 26.26
C ASN A 97 6.19 11.46 26.30
N SER A 98 5.75 11.86 27.49
CA SER A 98 4.91 13.05 27.68
C SER A 98 5.62 14.39 27.39
N GLN A 99 6.92 14.37 27.14
CA GLN A 99 7.75 15.53 26.81
C GLN A 99 7.97 15.67 25.29
N GLY A 100 7.43 14.75 24.48
CA GLY A 100 7.62 14.77 23.03
C GLY A 100 8.96 14.22 22.59
N GLN A 101 9.55 13.32 23.37
CA GLN A 101 10.82 12.68 23.04
C GLN A 101 10.60 11.18 22.83
N LEU A 102 11.37 10.60 21.91
CA LEU A 102 11.44 9.16 21.74
C LEU A 102 11.95 8.50 23.03
N VAL A 103 11.24 7.45 23.48
CA VAL A 103 11.66 6.63 24.61
C VAL A 103 12.79 5.68 24.20
N ASP A 104 12.70 5.14 22.97
CA ASP A 104 13.68 4.24 22.38
C ASP A 104 13.67 4.40 20.84
N ALA A 105 14.65 3.81 20.17
CA ALA A 105 14.74 3.78 18.71
C ALA A 105 13.49 3.12 18.08
N PRO A 106 12.93 3.69 17.00
CA PRO A 106 11.78 3.09 16.33
C PRO A 106 12.08 1.68 15.82
N THR A 107 11.15 0.77 16.08
CA THR A 107 11.18 -0.57 15.51
C THR A 107 10.64 -0.53 14.08
N VAL A 108 11.42 -1.04 13.13
CA VAL A 108 11.04 -1.08 11.72
C VAL A 108 11.03 -2.52 11.22
N HIS A 109 9.96 -2.90 10.53
CA HIS A 109 9.91 -4.16 9.78
C HIS A 109 9.63 -3.88 8.31
N LEU A 110 10.36 -4.58 7.45
CA LEU A 110 10.22 -4.54 6.00
C LEU A 110 9.62 -5.86 5.54
N ARG A 111 8.56 -5.81 4.73
CA ARG A 111 7.97 -7.00 4.10
C ARG A 111 7.77 -6.74 2.62
N GLY A 112 8.42 -7.54 1.78
CA GLY A 112 8.30 -7.40 0.32
C GLY A 112 8.94 -6.13 -0.26
N VAL A 113 9.47 -5.24 0.59
CA VAL A 113 10.23 -4.06 0.15
C VAL A 113 11.57 -4.53 -0.38
N VAL A 114 11.91 -4.07 -1.59
CA VAL A 114 13.15 -4.31 -2.35
C VAL A 114 14.27 -4.97 -1.53
N THR A 115 14.72 -6.16 -1.95
CA THR A 115 15.69 -7.02 -1.24
C THR A 115 17.01 -6.34 -0.87
N SER A 116 17.38 -5.24 -1.52
CA SER A 116 18.59 -4.46 -1.22
C SER A 116 18.47 -3.44 -0.09
N ALA A 117 17.28 -3.24 0.50
CA ALA A 117 17.09 -2.33 1.61
C ALA A 117 17.62 -2.95 2.91
N ASP A 118 18.67 -2.35 3.50
CA ASP A 118 19.15 -2.73 4.84
C ASP A 118 18.17 -2.21 5.90
N PRO A 119 17.52 -3.09 6.69
CA PRO A 119 16.59 -2.67 7.75
C PRO A 119 17.21 -1.66 8.72
N ARG A 120 18.52 -1.76 9.00
CA ARG A 120 19.23 -0.84 9.91
C ARG A 120 19.25 0.59 9.36
N ARG A 121 19.46 0.74 8.04
CA ARG A 121 19.45 2.06 7.39
C ARG A 121 18.05 2.67 7.44
N VAL A 122 17.02 1.87 7.21
CA VAL A 122 15.63 2.34 7.30
C VAL A 122 15.27 2.73 8.73
N SER A 123 15.72 1.98 9.75
CA SER A 123 15.55 2.36 11.16
C SER A 123 16.22 3.69 11.50
N VAL A 124 17.41 3.98 10.96
CA VAL A 124 18.07 5.28 11.17
C VAL A 124 17.28 6.41 10.50
N TRP A 125 16.71 6.19 9.33
CA TRP A 125 15.86 7.19 8.67
C TRP A 125 14.56 7.42 9.44
N ALA A 126 13.93 6.34 9.88
CA ALA A 126 12.75 6.34 10.73
C ALA A 126 12.97 7.16 12.00
N GLN A 127 14.06 6.90 12.72
CA GLN A 127 14.42 7.65 13.91
C GLN A 127 14.53 9.14 13.61
N LYS A 128 15.29 9.52 12.58
CA LYS A 128 15.46 10.92 12.20
C LYS A 128 14.15 11.59 11.83
N GLU A 129 13.27 10.93 11.07
CA GLU A 129 11.98 11.51 10.69
C GLU A 129 11.06 11.69 11.90
N VAL A 130 11.04 10.74 12.84
CA VAL A 130 10.25 10.88 14.08
C VAL A 130 10.81 11.99 14.96
N GLU A 131 12.13 12.05 15.18
CA GLU A 131 12.78 13.14 15.92
C GLU A 131 12.49 14.49 15.28
N MET A 132 12.61 14.60 13.95
CA MET A 132 12.30 15.83 13.23
C MET A 132 10.82 16.24 13.35
N ALA A 133 9.89 15.28 13.33
CA ALA A 133 8.46 15.57 13.49
C ALA A 133 8.14 16.06 14.91
N LEU A 134 8.78 15.45 15.91
CA LEU A 134 8.66 15.84 17.31
C LEU A 134 9.29 17.22 17.56
N ASP A 135 10.56 17.43 17.20
CA ASP A 135 11.28 18.67 17.50
C ASP A 135 10.65 19.91 16.85
N ASN A 136 10.20 19.78 15.60
CA ASN A 136 9.73 20.95 14.84
C ASN A 136 8.26 21.30 15.11
N ARG A 137 7.44 20.33 15.52
CA ARG A 137 5.97 20.49 15.56
C ARG A 137 5.27 19.87 16.76
N TRP A 138 5.99 19.39 17.78
CA TRP A 138 5.35 18.80 18.97
C TRP A 138 4.30 19.73 19.61
N ALA A 139 4.57 21.03 19.65
CA ALA A 139 3.65 22.02 20.19
C ALA A 139 2.34 22.15 19.38
N ASP A 140 2.37 21.89 18.07
CA ASP A 140 1.20 21.98 17.19
C ASP A 140 0.25 20.79 17.40
N TYR A 141 0.80 19.64 17.80
CA TYR A 141 0.04 18.39 18.02
C TYR A 141 -0.32 18.14 19.48
N CYS A 142 0.13 18.97 20.41
CA CYS A 142 -0.11 18.78 21.84
C CYS A 142 -0.98 19.89 22.42
N ARG A 143 -2.08 19.49 23.05
CA ARG A 143 -2.92 20.38 23.84
C ARG A 143 -2.94 19.92 25.29
N ARG A 144 -2.65 20.82 26.21
CA ARG A 144 -2.82 20.52 27.64
C ARG A 144 -4.28 20.67 28.02
N LEU A 145 -4.87 19.61 28.54
CA LEU A 145 -6.24 19.63 29.06
C LEU A 145 -6.29 20.32 30.42
N PRO A 146 -7.46 20.85 30.83
CA PRO A 146 -7.65 21.42 32.16
C PRO A 146 -7.33 20.45 33.32
N SER A 147 -7.43 19.14 33.07
CA SER A 147 -7.06 18.05 34.00
C SER A 147 -5.55 17.93 34.23
N GLY A 148 -4.72 18.64 33.45
CA GLY A 148 -3.26 18.53 33.47
C GLY A 148 -2.70 17.43 32.57
N GLU A 149 -3.56 16.57 32.01
CA GLU A 149 -3.23 15.56 31.02
C GLU A 149 -2.88 16.19 29.67
N LEU A 150 -2.01 15.49 28.93
CA LEU A 150 -1.58 15.89 27.59
C LEU A 150 -2.47 15.17 26.56
N ASP A 151 -3.24 15.94 25.80
CA ASP A 151 -3.95 15.46 24.62
C ASP A 151 -3.05 15.61 23.40
N VAL A 152 -2.76 14.50 22.72
CA VAL A 152 -1.82 14.45 21.60
C VAL A 152 -2.56 13.98 20.36
N ASP A 153 -2.48 14.77 19.29
CA ASP A 153 -2.96 14.37 17.97
C ASP A 153 -1.97 13.39 17.33
N TRP A 154 -2.09 12.12 17.74
CA TRP A 154 -1.30 11.02 17.19
C TRP A 154 -1.52 10.80 15.71
N VAL A 155 -2.72 11.09 15.20
CA VAL A 155 -3.06 10.87 13.79
C VAL A 155 -2.31 11.86 12.92
N GLY A 156 -2.32 13.15 13.30
CA GLY A 156 -1.56 14.19 12.63
C GLY A 156 -0.05 13.93 12.65
N LEU A 157 0.48 13.52 13.81
CA LEU A 157 1.89 13.21 13.95
C LEU A 157 2.31 11.96 13.15
N GLN A 158 1.48 10.91 13.14
CA GLN A 158 1.69 9.71 12.31
C GLN A 158 1.74 10.07 10.82
N ALA A 159 0.78 10.87 10.34
CA ALA A 159 0.72 11.29 8.94
C ALA A 159 1.95 12.09 8.51
N GLU A 160 2.47 12.99 9.37
CA GLU A 160 3.68 13.75 9.07
C GLU A 160 4.91 12.83 8.93
N VAL A 161 5.07 11.88 9.86
CA VAL A 161 6.15 10.87 9.81
C VAL A 161 6.02 10.00 8.56
N GLU A 162 4.81 9.57 8.21
CA GLU A 162 4.55 8.79 6.99
C GLU A 162 4.94 9.55 5.72
N VAL A 163 4.57 10.83 5.60
CA VAL A 163 4.93 11.68 4.46
C VAL A 163 6.45 11.87 4.37
N GLY A 164 7.12 12.10 5.49
CA GLY A 164 8.59 12.23 5.56
C GLY A 164 9.30 10.94 5.12
N MET A 165 8.87 9.81 5.68
CA MET A 165 9.41 8.49 5.34
C MET A 165 9.14 8.11 3.89
N GLN A 166 7.94 8.35 3.37
CA GLN A 166 7.60 8.07 1.97
C GLN A 166 8.48 8.86 1.00
N ARG A 167 8.74 10.15 1.29
CA ARG A 167 9.64 10.98 0.48
C ARG A 167 11.08 10.44 0.49
N ARG A 168 11.58 10.02 1.66
CA ARG A 168 12.95 9.49 1.80
C ARG A 168 13.10 8.12 1.13
N LEU A 169 12.16 7.21 1.32
CA LEU A 169 12.15 5.89 0.67
C LEU A 169 12.08 6.02 -0.85
N LYS A 170 11.22 6.90 -1.38
CA LYS A 170 11.15 7.17 -2.82
C LYS A 170 12.46 7.70 -3.39
N ARG A 171 13.17 8.56 -2.64
CA ARG A 171 14.45 9.15 -3.07
C ARG A 171 15.59 8.13 -3.07
N GLU A 172 15.67 7.31 -2.02
CA GLU A 172 16.82 6.43 -1.77
C GLU A 172 16.65 5.04 -2.39
N LEU A 173 15.43 4.50 -2.39
CA LEU A 173 15.12 3.12 -2.80
C LEU A 173 14.29 3.03 -4.08
N GLN A 174 13.87 4.17 -4.64
CA GLN A 174 13.04 4.25 -5.86
C GLN A 174 11.73 3.45 -5.78
N CYS A 175 11.25 3.13 -4.58
CA CYS A 175 9.99 2.45 -4.31
C CYS A 175 9.07 3.32 -3.44
N VAL A 176 7.76 3.04 -3.48
CA VAL A 176 6.75 3.74 -2.66
C VAL A 176 5.96 2.73 -1.84
N PRO A 177 6.60 2.08 -0.85
CA PRO A 177 5.95 1.04 -0.07
C PRO A 177 4.77 1.62 0.71
N MET A 178 3.81 0.75 1.01
CA MET A 178 2.80 1.08 2.01
C MET A 178 3.51 1.28 3.35
N ILE A 179 3.21 2.38 4.04
CA ILE A 179 3.77 2.66 5.36
C ILE A 179 2.65 2.49 6.38
N LEU A 180 2.92 1.74 7.43
CA LEU A 180 2.06 1.64 8.61
C LEU A 180 2.83 2.21 9.79
N CYS A 181 2.52 3.45 10.17
CA CYS A 181 3.14 4.11 11.30
C CYS A 181 2.26 3.98 12.55
N THR A 182 2.83 3.52 13.65
CA THR A 182 2.20 3.55 14.97
C THR A 182 3.06 4.32 15.95
N LEU A 183 2.52 5.45 16.41
CA LEU A 183 3.09 6.24 17.49
C LEU A 183 2.22 6.06 18.73
N GLN A 184 2.85 5.70 19.84
CA GLN A 184 2.15 5.46 21.10
C GLN A 184 2.87 6.17 22.23
N SER A 185 2.10 6.69 23.19
CA SER A 185 2.66 7.13 24.45
C SER A 185 2.82 5.97 25.41
N VAL A 186 3.92 6.00 26.16
CA VAL A 186 4.04 5.16 27.35
C VAL A 186 3.49 5.96 28.53
N PRO A 187 2.40 5.51 29.19
CA PRO A 187 1.98 6.12 30.45
C PRO A 187 3.13 5.95 31.46
N SER A 188 3.42 6.98 32.25
CA SER A 188 4.66 7.09 33.06
C SER A 188 4.80 6.07 34.22
N VAL A 189 4.09 4.94 34.19
CA VAL A 189 4.02 3.94 35.25
C VAL A 189 4.89 2.69 34.97
N ALA A 190 5.49 2.55 33.78
CA ALA A 190 6.18 1.31 33.40
C ALA A 190 7.60 1.49 32.83
N ALA A 191 8.39 2.45 33.35
CA ALA A 191 9.84 2.38 33.20
C ALA A 191 10.41 1.40 34.24
N GLN A 192 10.24 0.09 34.02
CA GLN A 192 11.11 -0.89 34.68
C GLN A 192 12.43 -0.90 33.89
N PRO A 193 13.58 -0.58 34.52
CA PRO A 193 14.86 -0.63 33.83
C PRO A 193 15.14 -2.07 33.40
N ALA A 194 15.60 -2.23 32.16
CA ALA A 194 16.05 -3.50 31.62
C ALA A 194 17.04 -4.16 32.59
N GLU A 195 16.72 -5.37 33.05
CA GLU A 195 17.65 -6.21 33.82
C GLU A 195 18.95 -6.37 33.03
N GLU A 196 20.04 -5.83 33.55
CA GLU A 196 21.39 -6.17 33.13
C GLU A 196 21.56 -7.70 33.20
N ASP A 197 21.74 -8.34 32.05
CA ASP A 197 22.09 -9.76 31.91
C ASP A 197 23.51 -9.99 32.46
N ASN A 198 23.64 -9.91 33.78
CA ASN A 198 24.82 -10.26 34.53
C ASN A 198 24.92 -11.78 34.63
N ARG A 199 25.21 -12.45 33.50
CA ARG A 199 25.67 -13.85 33.49
C ARG A 199 27.15 -13.90 33.89
N MET A 200 27.39 -13.54 35.15
CA MET A 200 28.62 -13.79 35.90
C MET A 200 28.82 -15.31 36.02
N ARG A 201 29.86 -15.79 35.33
CA ARG A 201 30.79 -16.85 35.76
C ARG A 201 30.18 -18.18 36.20
N ARG A 202 29.94 -19.07 35.23
CA ARG A 202 29.99 -20.52 35.48
C ARG A 202 31.41 -20.90 35.95
N ARG A 203 31.60 -21.06 37.26
CA ARG A 203 32.72 -21.80 37.85
C ARG A 203 32.71 -23.23 37.29
N ARG A 204 33.67 -23.56 36.42
CA ARG A 204 34.00 -24.96 36.12
C ARG A 204 34.73 -25.53 37.33
N SER A 205 34.04 -26.36 38.10
CA SER A 205 34.68 -27.25 39.08
C SER A 205 35.46 -28.32 38.32
N SER A 206 36.79 -28.27 38.38
CA SER A 206 37.66 -29.33 37.89
C SER A 206 37.85 -30.37 38.99
N ALA A 207 37.34 -31.59 38.78
CA ALA A 207 37.68 -32.75 39.59
C ALA A 207 39.15 -33.17 39.32
N PRO A 208 39.93 -33.57 40.33
CA PRO A 208 41.31 -34.02 40.09
C PRO A 208 41.34 -35.44 39.54
N ILE A 209 42.06 -35.63 38.43
CA ILE A 209 42.40 -36.93 37.85
C ILE A 209 43.58 -37.51 38.62
N LYS A 210 43.39 -38.67 39.27
CA LYS A 210 44.49 -39.47 39.82
C LYS A 210 45.30 -40.06 38.67
N VAL A 211 46.55 -39.61 38.52
CA VAL A 211 47.55 -40.27 37.68
C VAL A 211 48.31 -41.25 38.56
N GLY A 212 48.15 -42.55 38.30
CA GLY A 212 49.06 -43.58 38.79
C GLY A 212 50.27 -43.66 37.87
N ALA A 213 51.46 -43.66 38.44
CA ALA A 213 52.69 -44.06 37.75
C ALA A 213 53.43 -45.09 38.61
N LYS A 214 53.64 -46.26 38.03
CA LYS A 214 54.58 -47.29 38.45
C LYS A 214 56.01 -46.76 38.32
N LEU A 215 56.82 -46.94 39.36
CA LEU A 215 58.03 -47.79 39.44
C LEU A 215 58.62 -47.66 40.84
#